data_AF-A0A2E3J882-F1
#
_entry.id   AF-A0A2E3J882-F1
#
_cell.length_a   1.000
_cell.length_b   1.000
_cell.length_c   1.000
_cell.angle_alpha   90.00
_cell.angle_beta   90.00
_cell.angle_gamma   90.00
#
_symmetry.space_group_name_H-M   'P 1'
#
loop_
_entity.id
_entity.type
_entity.pdbx_description
1 polymer ?
#
loop_
_entity_poly.entity_id
_entity_poly.type
_entity_poly.pdbx_seq_one_letter_code
_entity_poly.pdbx_strand_id
1 'polypeptide(L)'
;MNYSRFLKEEAAENLGSDQLEFLQQIRSSREFMLNMVTDLLEITDIAFGEMDLSLRPVNLAKITESSVSLDRALAGPKRIALEYDGRKAFLDGLFDSHKMEQVLNNLIWNAVKFSKSETCVHVSIEEDSDKALIRFKDER
;
A
#
# COMPACT_ATOMS: atom_id res chain seq x y z
N MET A 1 6.08 -19.89 -15.84
CA MET A 1 5.61 -21.29 -15.76
C MET A 1 4.92 -21.53 -14.43
N ASN A 2 3.66 -22.00 -14.45
CA ASN A 2 2.71 -22.08 -13.34
C ASN A 2 2.97 -23.25 -12.35
N TYR A 3 4.22 -23.55 -12.00
CA TYR A 3 4.54 -24.67 -11.09
C TYR A 3 3.96 -24.48 -9.68
N SER A 4 3.79 -23.23 -9.24
CA SER A 4 3.16 -22.87 -7.96
C SER A 4 1.68 -23.28 -7.87
N ARG A 5 0.93 -23.18 -8.98
CA ARG A 5 -0.50 -23.54 -9.02
C ARG A 5 -0.69 -25.05 -9.05
N PHE A 6 0.16 -25.74 -9.81
CA PHE A 6 0.16 -27.20 -9.94
C PHE A 6 0.50 -27.89 -8.60
N LEU A 7 1.51 -27.38 -7.89
CA LEU A 7 1.87 -27.88 -6.54
C LEU A 7 0.76 -27.62 -5.52
N LYS A 8 -0.04 -26.55 -5.68
CA LYS A 8 -1.13 -26.25 -4.75
C LYS A 8 -2.36 -27.14 -4.95
N GLU A 9 -2.65 -27.53 -6.18
CA GLU A 9 -3.83 -28.35 -6.50
C GLU A 9 -3.58 -29.84 -6.23
N GLU A 10 -2.37 -30.37 -6.48
CA GLU A 10 -2.07 -31.79 -6.32
C GLU A 10 -1.46 -32.15 -4.94
N ALA A 11 -0.72 -31.21 -4.32
CA ALA A 11 -0.09 -31.48 -3.03
C ALA A 11 -0.97 -31.11 -1.83
N ALA A 12 -1.97 -30.24 -1.96
CA ALA A 12 -2.83 -29.87 -0.84
C ALA A 12 -3.61 -31.05 -0.23
N GLU A 13 -3.86 -32.11 -1.00
CA GLU A 13 -4.48 -33.35 -0.50
C GLU A 13 -3.52 -34.27 0.27
N ASN A 14 -2.20 -34.04 0.19
CA ASN A 14 -1.15 -34.88 0.79
C ASN A 14 -0.15 -34.11 1.68
N LEU A 15 -0.31 -32.80 1.87
CA LEU A 15 0.57 -31.98 2.70
C LEU A 15 0.03 -31.86 4.13
N GLY A 16 0.85 -32.22 5.11
CA GLY A 16 0.58 -31.94 6.53
C GLY A 16 0.60 -30.44 6.83
N SER A 17 0.02 -30.04 7.98
CA SER A 17 -0.03 -28.65 8.46
C SER A 17 1.30 -27.92 8.38
N ASP A 18 2.37 -28.60 8.79
CA ASP A 18 3.72 -28.04 8.90
C ASP A 18 4.32 -27.75 7.52
N GLN A 19 4.00 -28.57 6.52
CA GLN A 19 4.48 -28.39 5.14
C GLN A 19 3.75 -27.24 4.45
N LEU A 20 2.46 -27.05 4.75
CA LEU A 20 1.69 -25.88 4.33
C LEU A 20 2.24 -24.58 4.95
N GLU A 21 2.63 -24.62 6.22
CA GLU A 21 3.25 -23.48 6.91
C GLU A 21 4.62 -23.13 6.30
N PHE A 22 5.48 -24.13 6.04
CA PHE A 22 6.74 -23.91 5.32
C PHE A 22 6.53 -23.32 3.92
N LEU A 23 5.55 -23.80 3.16
CA LEU A 23 5.23 -23.25 1.84
C LEU A 23 4.73 -21.80 1.92
N GLN A 24 3.93 -21.47 2.94
CA GLN A 24 3.52 -20.09 3.19
C GLN A 24 4.73 -19.21 3.53
N GLN A 25 5.64 -19.67 4.39
CA GLN A 25 6.83 -18.93 4.76
C GLN A 25 7.78 -18.72 3.56
N ILE A 26 7.98 -19.75 2.72
CA ILE A 26 8.76 -19.63 1.48
C ILE A 26 8.14 -18.59 0.54
N ARG A 27 6.81 -18.61 0.39
CA ARG A 27 6.10 -17.65 -0.44
C ARG A 27 6.27 -16.23 0.07
N SER A 28 6.04 -16.00 1.37
CA SER A 28 6.21 -14.68 1.99
C SER A 28 7.64 -14.17 1.86
N SER A 29 8.65 -15.03 2.04
CA SER A 29 10.05 -14.67 1.83
C SER A 29 10.37 -14.33 0.38
N ARG A 30 9.79 -15.02 -0.60
CA ARG A 30 9.93 -14.68 -2.02
C ARG A 30 9.32 -13.31 -2.33
N GLU A 31 8.11 -13.07 -1.85
CA GLU A 31 7.42 -11.79 -2.03
C GLU A 31 8.22 -10.64 -1.40
N PHE A 32 8.74 -10.84 -0.18
CA PHE A 32 9.60 -9.86 0.49
C PHE A 32 10.87 -9.54 -0.32
N MET A 33 11.58 -10.56 -0.82
CA MET A 33 12.79 -10.35 -1.62
C MET A 33 12.49 -9.65 -2.95
N LEU A 34 11.39 -10.00 -3.62
CA LEU A 34 10.98 -9.35 -4.86
C LEU A 34 10.69 -7.86 -4.64
N ASN A 35 9.98 -7.53 -3.56
CA ASN A 35 9.70 -6.14 -3.20
C ASN A 35 10.99 -5.37 -2.93
N MET A 36 11.93 -5.95 -2.17
CA MET A 36 13.21 -5.30 -1.88
C MET A 36 14.07 -5.05 -3.12
N VAL A 37 14.07 -5.98 -4.08
CA VAL A 37 14.76 -5.76 -5.38
C VAL A 37 14.08 -4.65 -6.17
N THR A 38 12.74 -4.62 -6.16
CA THR A 38 11.96 -3.58 -6.85
C THR A 38 12.24 -2.20 -6.23
N ASP A 39 12.20 -2.09 -4.91
CA ASP A 39 12.50 -0.86 -4.18
C ASP A 39 13.93 -0.37 -4.49
N LEU A 40 14.90 -1.29 -4.59
CA LEU A 40 16.28 -0.94 -4.93
C LEU A 40 16.41 -0.39 -6.36
N LEU A 41 15.73 -1.01 -7.32
CA LEU A 41 15.70 -0.53 -8.71
C LEU A 41 15.06 0.86 -8.79
N GLU A 42 13.93 1.06 -8.11
CA GLU A 42 13.25 2.36 -8.08
C GLU A 42 14.13 3.46 -7.47
N ILE A 43 14.83 3.18 -6.37
CA ILE A 43 15.79 4.14 -5.76
C ILE A 43 16.91 4.46 -6.74
N THR A 44 17.37 3.46 -7.49
CA THR A 44 18.43 3.63 -8.50
C THR A 44 17.96 4.53 -9.64
N ASP A 45 16.77 4.29 -10.18
CA ASP A 45 16.18 5.09 -11.26
C ASP A 45 15.94 6.54 -10.81
N ILE A 46 15.48 6.76 -9.57
CA ILE A 46 15.33 8.10 -8.98
C ILE A 46 16.69 8.80 -8.88
N ALA A 47 17.72 8.10 -8.39
CA ALA A 47 19.04 8.69 -8.17
C ALA A 47 19.72 9.14 -9.47
N PHE A 48 19.47 8.44 -10.58
CA PHE A 48 19.96 8.81 -11.90
C PHE A 48 19.01 9.75 -12.67
N GLY A 49 17.83 10.06 -12.13
CA GLY A 49 16.83 10.87 -12.82
C GLY A 49 16.18 10.16 -14.01
N GLU A 50 16.25 8.84 -14.04
CA GLU A 50 15.71 7.97 -15.10
C GLU A 50 14.27 7.53 -14.84
N MET A 51 13.71 7.90 -13.67
CA MET A 51 12.31 7.59 -13.34
C MET A 51 11.35 8.31 -14.30
N ASP A 52 10.72 7.54 -15.18
CA ASP A 52 9.65 8.01 -16.06
C ASP A 52 8.30 7.90 -15.34
N LEU A 53 7.54 8.99 -15.30
CA LEU A 53 6.22 9.05 -14.67
C LEU A 53 5.14 8.93 -15.73
N SER A 54 4.24 7.95 -15.59
CA SER A 54 3.09 7.82 -16.48
C SER A 54 1.97 8.77 -16.05
N LEU A 55 2.17 10.07 -16.29
CA LEU A 55 1.22 11.11 -15.91
C LEU A 55 -0.09 10.99 -16.69
N ARG A 56 -1.21 10.84 -15.96
CA ARG A 56 -2.56 10.77 -16.51
C ARG A 56 -3.52 11.58 -15.65
N PRO A 57 -4.68 12.01 -16.21
CA PRO A 57 -5.73 12.63 -15.42
C PRO A 57 -6.20 11.67 -14.32
N VAL A 58 -5.99 12.08 -13.08
CA VAL A 58 -6.22 11.28 -11.89
C VAL A 58 -6.92 12.16 -10.86
N ASN A 59 -7.94 11.59 -10.22
CA ASN A 59 -8.61 12.21 -9.08
C ASN A 59 -7.93 11.75 -7.79
N LEU A 60 -7.12 12.61 -7.17
CA LEU A 60 -6.36 12.24 -5.98
C LEU A 60 -7.24 11.87 -4.78
N ALA A 61 -8.41 12.50 -4.64
CA ALA A 61 -9.34 12.17 -3.57
C ALA A 61 -9.82 10.71 -3.67
N LYS A 62 -10.18 10.25 -4.87
CA LYS A 62 -10.60 8.86 -5.11
C LYS A 62 -9.48 7.84 -4.83
N ILE A 63 -8.25 8.13 -5.26
CA ILE A 63 -7.12 7.24 -4.97
C ILE A 63 -6.88 7.20 -3.46
N THR A 64 -6.88 8.36 -2.79
CA THR A 64 -6.67 8.44 -1.33
C THR A 64 -7.74 7.67 -0.56
N GLU A 65 -9.02 7.84 -0.92
CA GLU A 65 -10.13 7.08 -0.32
C GLU A 65 -9.99 5.56 -0.55
N SER A 66 -9.54 5.15 -1.74
CA SER A 66 -9.34 3.74 -2.08
C SER A 66 -8.20 3.13 -1.26
N SER A 67 -7.05 3.82 -1.17
CA SER A 67 -5.92 3.41 -0.31
C SER A 67 -6.34 3.28 1.15
N VAL A 68 -7.02 4.30 1.70
CA VAL A 68 -7.52 4.25 3.09
C VAL A 68 -8.48 3.08 3.29
N SER A 69 -9.37 2.80 2.33
CA SER A 69 -10.32 1.70 2.43
C SER A 69 -9.63 0.33 2.47
N LEU A 70 -8.60 0.13 1.64
CA LEU A 70 -7.78 -1.10 1.64
C LEU A 70 -7.02 -1.25 2.96
N ASP A 71 -6.36 -0.20 3.42
CA ASP A 71 -5.55 -0.24 4.63
C ASP A 71 -6.38 -0.32 5.91
N ARG A 72 -7.63 0.15 5.90
CA ARG A 72 -8.57 -0.03 7.02
C ARG A 72 -8.79 -1.52 7.32
N ALA A 73 -8.84 -2.38 6.30
CA ALA A 73 -8.96 -3.82 6.48
C ALA A 73 -7.70 -4.43 7.14
N LEU A 74 -6.52 -3.86 6.86
CA LEU A 74 -5.24 -4.29 7.45
C LEU A 74 -5.01 -3.74 8.87
N ALA A 75 -5.57 -2.56 9.17
CA ALA A 75 -5.48 -1.92 10.49
C ALA A 75 -6.42 -2.54 11.53
N GLY A 76 -7.55 -3.12 11.11
CA GLY A 76 -8.54 -3.76 12.00
C GLY A 76 -7.96 -4.79 12.98
N PRO A 77 -7.15 -5.78 12.52
CA PRO A 77 -6.47 -6.74 13.40
C PRO A 77 -5.56 -6.10 14.47
N LYS A 78 -5.09 -4.87 14.24
CA LYS A 78 -4.26 -4.10 15.19
C LYS A 78 -5.05 -3.19 16.12
N ARG A 79 -6.39 -3.19 16.01
CA ARG A 79 -7.30 -2.30 16.74
C ARG A 79 -6.95 -0.82 16.58
N ILE A 80 -6.49 -0.44 15.40
CA ILE A 80 -6.23 0.96 15.03
C ILE A 80 -7.36 1.42 14.12
N ALA A 81 -8.01 2.51 14.48
CA ALA A 81 -9.01 3.15 13.62
C ALA A 81 -8.31 3.92 12.49
N LEU A 82 -8.88 3.88 11.28
CA LEU A 82 -8.39 4.65 10.14
C LEU A 82 -9.54 5.46 9.56
N GLU A 83 -9.48 6.77 9.75
CA GLU A 83 -10.52 7.72 9.36
C GLU A 83 -10.07 8.55 8.17
N TYR A 84 -11.03 8.86 7.28
CA TYR A 84 -10.80 9.67 6.09
C TYR A 84 -11.73 10.89 6.10
N ASP A 85 -11.18 12.09 6.10
CA ASP A 85 -11.91 13.35 5.91
C ASP A 85 -11.54 13.94 4.53
N GLY A 86 -12.37 13.64 3.54
CA GLY A 86 -12.28 14.19 2.18
C GLY A 86 -13.53 15.00 1.86
N ARG A 87 -13.61 16.26 2.28
CA ARG A 87 -14.74 17.14 1.92
C ARG A 87 -14.57 17.58 0.47
N LYS A 88 -15.29 16.91 -0.44
CA LYS A 88 -15.62 17.35 -1.82
C LYS A 88 -14.65 18.37 -2.43
N ALA A 89 -13.63 17.91 -3.15
CA ALA A 89 -13.01 18.68 -4.23
C ALA A 89 -12.43 17.72 -5.26
N PHE A 90 -12.77 17.95 -6.52
CA PHE A 90 -12.15 17.27 -7.66
C PHE A 90 -10.70 17.73 -7.75
N LEU A 91 -9.80 17.04 -7.08
CA LEU A 91 -8.36 17.21 -7.26
C LEU A 91 -7.93 16.39 -8.48
N ASP A 92 -8.51 16.75 -9.62
CA ASP A 92 -8.16 16.20 -10.92
C ASP A 92 -6.87 16.86 -11.37
N GLY A 93 -5.82 16.08 -11.55
CA GLY A 93 -4.54 16.56 -12.05
C GLY A 93 -3.78 15.45 -12.79
N LEU A 94 -2.61 15.80 -13.32
CA LEU A 94 -1.76 14.84 -14.01
C LEU A 94 -0.84 14.16 -12.99
N PHE A 95 -1.12 12.90 -12.70
CA PHE A 95 -0.36 12.09 -11.75
C PHE A 95 -0.11 10.69 -12.31
N ASP A 96 0.94 10.04 -11.84
CA ASP A 96 1.08 8.60 -11.98
C ASP A 96 0.27 7.91 -10.87
N SER A 97 -0.83 7.26 -11.25
CA SER A 97 -1.75 6.65 -10.27
C SER A 97 -1.07 5.57 -9.44
N HIS A 98 -0.20 4.76 -10.06
CA HIS A 98 0.43 3.63 -9.39
C HIS A 98 1.48 4.10 -8.38
N LYS A 99 2.29 5.08 -8.76
CA LYS A 99 3.25 5.71 -7.84
C LYS A 99 2.53 6.44 -6.70
N MET A 100 1.39 7.07 -6.97
CA MET A 100 0.62 7.71 -5.90
C MET A 100 0.03 6.70 -4.92
N GLU A 101 -0.56 5.60 -5.40
CA GLU A 101 -1.02 4.51 -4.54
C GLU A 101 0.14 3.97 -3.67
N GLN A 102 1.32 3.78 -4.25
CA GLN A 102 2.51 3.32 -3.53
C GLN A 102 2.90 4.30 -2.41
N VAL A 103 2.95 5.60 -2.69
CA VAL A 103 3.23 6.63 -1.67
C VAL A 103 2.19 6.61 -0.55
N LEU A 104 0.91 6.61 -0.90
CA LEU A 104 -0.19 6.63 0.07
C LEU A 104 -0.15 5.40 0.98
N ASN A 105 -0.04 4.20 0.39
CA ASN A 105 0.01 2.95 1.14
C ASN A 105 1.24 2.91 2.07
N ASN A 106 2.40 3.39 1.61
CA ASN A 106 3.61 3.46 2.43
C ASN A 106 3.42 4.40 3.64
N LEU A 107 2.78 5.56 3.45
CA LEU A 107 2.54 6.51 4.54
C LEU A 107 1.48 6.00 5.53
N ILE A 108 0.36 5.48 5.04
CA ILE A 108 -0.71 4.93 5.88
C ILE A 108 -0.20 3.73 6.67
N TRP A 109 0.49 2.81 6.01
CA TRP A 109 1.02 1.64 6.69
C TRP A 109 2.08 2.05 7.71
N ASN A 110 2.97 3.01 7.42
CA ASN A 110 3.87 3.53 8.45
C ASN A 110 3.10 4.12 9.64
N ALA A 111 2.05 4.92 9.43
CA ALA A 111 1.23 5.45 10.50
C ALA A 111 0.60 4.33 11.36
N VAL A 112 0.01 3.32 10.74
CA VAL A 112 -0.59 2.16 11.43
C VAL A 112 0.48 1.27 12.10
N LYS A 113 1.69 1.18 11.55
CA LYS A 113 2.79 0.37 12.10
C LYS A 113 3.31 0.93 13.42
N PHE A 114 3.42 2.25 13.51
CA PHE A 114 4.01 2.96 14.64
C PHE A 114 2.98 3.49 15.65
N SER A 115 1.68 3.41 15.33
CA SER A 115 0.59 3.73 16.24
C SER A 115 0.38 2.63 17.29
N LYS A 116 -0.12 3.02 18.47
CA LYS A 116 -0.52 2.08 19.52
C LYS A 116 -1.89 1.47 19.22
N SER A 117 -2.18 0.33 19.84
CA SER A 117 -3.54 -0.24 19.83
C SER A 117 -4.54 0.79 20.40
N GLU A 118 -5.76 0.79 19.88
CA GLU A 118 -6.88 1.65 20.32
C GLU A 118 -6.69 3.15 20.02
N THR A 119 -5.83 3.51 19.07
CA THR A 119 -5.70 4.89 18.57
C THR A 119 -6.33 5.06 17.19
N CYS A 120 -6.43 6.32 16.73
CA CYS A 120 -6.93 6.65 15.40
C CYS A 120 -5.86 7.33 14.54
N VAL A 121 -5.70 6.83 13.31
CA VAL A 121 -4.96 7.51 12.25
C VAL A 121 -5.97 8.26 11.38
N HIS A 122 -5.80 9.57 11.27
CA HIS A 122 -6.65 10.42 10.44
C HIS A 122 -5.93 10.77 9.14
N VAL A 123 -6.60 10.55 8.02
CA VAL A 123 -6.16 10.95 6.69
C VAL A 123 -7.09 12.02 6.16
N SER A 124 -6.56 13.16 5.77
CA SER A 124 -7.37 14.22 5.16
C SER A 124 -6.75 14.69 3.85
N ILE A 125 -7.59 15.15 2.94
CA ILE A 125 -7.17 15.76 1.69
C ILE A 125 -7.91 17.08 1.50
N GLU A 126 -7.17 18.12 1.15
CA GLU A 126 -7.70 19.44 0.86
C GLU A 126 -7.01 20.04 -0.37
N GLU A 127 -7.72 20.93 -1.06
CA GLU A 127 -7.15 21.78 -2.09
C GLU A 127 -6.52 23.00 -1.42
N ASP A 128 -5.25 23.24 -1.72
CA ASP A 128 -4.51 24.43 -1.30
C ASP A 128 -3.96 25.13 -2.55
N SER A 129 -4.68 26.17 -2.99
CA SER A 129 -4.34 26.97 -4.17
C SER A 129 -4.27 26.15 -5.47
N ASP A 130 -3.07 25.78 -5.93
CA ASP A 130 -2.82 24.99 -7.13
C ASP A 130 -2.37 23.55 -6.81
N LYS A 131 -2.47 23.15 -5.54
CA LYS A 131 -1.95 21.88 -5.03
C LYS A 131 -3.01 21.10 -4.26
N ALA A 132 -2.84 19.80 -4.25
CA ALA A 132 -3.48 18.91 -3.30
C ALA A 132 -2.58 18.75 -2.07
N LEU A 133 -3.14 18.96 -0.88
CA LEU A 133 -2.47 18.68 0.38
C LEU A 133 -3.11 17.46 1.05
N ILE A 134 -2.33 16.38 1.16
CA ILE A 134 -2.74 15.15 1.85
C ILE A 134 -2.02 15.11 3.20
N ARG A 135 -2.78 15.03 4.29
CA ARG A 135 -2.26 14.98 5.65
C ARG A 135 -2.54 13.62 6.28
N PHE A 136 -1.53 13.10 6.98
CA PHE A 136 -1.61 11.90 7.79
C PHE A 136 -1.32 12.30 9.24
N LYS A 137 -2.25 12.01 10.16
CA LYS A 137 -2.10 12.31 11.59
C LYS A 137 -2.28 11.04 12.40
N ASP A 138 -1.21 10.57 13.03
CA ASP A 138 -1.24 9.50 14.03
C ASP A 138 -1.41 10.05 15.45
N GLU A 139 -2.18 9.34 16.27
CA GLU A 139 -2.23 9.55 17.72
C GLU A 139 -1.24 8.57 18.40
N ARG A 140 -0.24 9.12 19.09
CA ARG A 140 0.86 8.38 19.73
C ARG A 140 0.62 8.10 21.21
#